data_AF-A0A3N6AX96-F1
#
_entry.id   AF-A0A3N6AX96-F1
#
_cell.length_a   1.000
_cell.length_b   1.000
_cell.length_c   1.000
_cell.angle_alpha   90.00
_cell.angle_beta   90.00
_cell.angle_gamma   90.00
#
_symmetry.space_group_name_H-M   'P 1'
#
loop_
_entity.id
_entity.type
_entity.pdbx_description
1 polymer ?
#
loop_
_entity_poly.entity_id
_entity_poly.type
_entity_poly.pdbx_seq_one_letter_code
_entity_poly.pdbx_strand_id
1 'polypeptide(L)'
;MKLQWRIRDVIDLEYFLHEGADHGALSQTDRKTYLEYIQPALIKNKKSFNDKKSILRLWLEHKKNTVKIRGEDKILPGESFQTTFWFMLLFIIAAGIATGSGATLSFLFYKGFSPINVSAFLGIFVLLQVILVLLTVTVSIMRKHVRLLHNLSITHKILGSLFAGLSFTLRETAVSLLPAKDRNRLMATIGRGKGKQSRYGFIFFWPVFILMQVFAVCFNMGILLSLILKVIVSDLAFGWQSTLQFSAQAFHQAVVLFSLPWSWFV
;
A
#
# COMPACT_ATOMS: atom_id res chain seq x y z
N MET A 1 -15.39 -20.01 13.15
CA MET A 1 -14.48 -18.88 12.84
C MET A 1 -14.60 -18.51 11.37
N LYS A 2 -14.83 -17.23 11.03
CA LYS A 2 -14.74 -16.75 9.63
C LYS A 2 -13.27 -16.78 9.21
N LEU A 3 -12.91 -17.57 8.20
CA LEU A 3 -11.52 -17.61 7.74
C LEU A 3 -11.27 -16.42 6.82
N GLN A 4 -10.48 -15.47 7.32
CA GLN A 4 -10.08 -14.29 6.56
C GLN A 4 -8.75 -14.54 5.85
N TRP A 5 -8.79 -14.58 4.52
CA TRP A 5 -7.62 -14.65 3.66
C TRP A 5 -6.81 -13.35 3.76
N ARG A 6 -5.51 -13.48 4.05
CA ARG A 6 -4.54 -12.36 4.03
C ARG A 6 -3.63 -12.49 2.81
N ILE A 7 -3.03 -11.38 2.38
CA ILE A 7 -2.08 -11.36 1.25
C ILE A 7 -0.93 -12.35 1.46
N ARG A 8 -0.42 -12.48 2.70
CA ARG A 8 0.61 -13.48 3.03
C ARG A 8 0.17 -14.92 2.76
N ASP A 9 -1.10 -15.24 2.99
CA ASP A 9 -1.64 -16.60 2.78
C ASP A 9 -1.72 -16.90 1.28
N VAL A 10 -2.03 -15.88 0.47
CA VAL A 10 -2.06 -16.00 -1.00
C VAL A 10 -0.64 -16.19 -1.56
N ILE A 11 0.35 -15.47 -1.02
CA ILE A 11 1.75 -15.62 -1.41
C ILE A 11 2.26 -17.02 -1.04
N ASP A 12 1.97 -17.50 0.16
CA ASP A 12 2.34 -18.85 0.60
C ASP A 12 1.64 -19.93 -0.24
N LEU A 13 0.35 -19.75 -0.56
CA LEU A 13 -0.41 -20.65 -1.42
C LEU A 13 0.24 -20.79 -2.79
N GLU A 14 0.55 -19.66 -3.42
CA GLU A 14 1.17 -19.64 -4.74
C GLU A 14 2.52 -20.33 -4.72
N TYR A 15 3.32 -20.07 -3.68
CA TYR A 15 4.62 -20.72 -3.49
C TYR A 15 4.50 -22.26 -3.48
N PHE A 16 3.59 -22.81 -2.68
CA PHE A 16 3.41 -24.26 -2.57
C PHE A 16 2.83 -24.89 -3.84
N LEU A 17 1.95 -24.19 -4.57
CA LEU A 17 1.41 -24.68 -5.84
C LEU A 17 2.50 -24.77 -6.92
N HIS A 18 3.50 -23.89 -6.91
CA HIS A 18 4.62 -23.94 -7.86
C HIS A 18 5.75 -24.89 -7.45
N GLU A 19 6.00 -25.06 -6.15
CA GLU A 19 7.02 -26.02 -5.67
C GLU A 19 6.64 -27.46 -6.04
N GLY A 20 5.36 -27.77 -6.04
CA GLY A 20 4.81 -29.03 -6.52
C GLY A 20 4.20 -28.91 -7.91
N ALA A 21 4.97 -28.57 -8.95
CA ALA A 21 4.46 -28.52 -10.33
C ALA A 21 4.83 -29.76 -11.19
N ASP A 22 5.39 -30.81 -10.59
CA ASP A 22 5.75 -32.05 -11.30
C ASP A 22 4.56 -33.03 -11.35
N HIS A 23 3.76 -32.93 -12.41
CA HIS A 23 2.32 -33.24 -12.48
C HIS A 23 1.85 -34.68 -12.12
N GLY A 24 2.73 -35.67 -12.04
CA GLY A 24 2.34 -37.08 -11.80
C GLY A 24 2.18 -37.48 -10.32
N ALA A 25 3.17 -37.15 -9.48
CA ALA A 25 3.21 -37.56 -8.06
C ALA A 25 2.31 -36.69 -7.14
N LEU A 26 1.91 -35.53 -7.63
CA LEU A 26 1.10 -34.55 -6.89
C LEU A 26 -0.33 -34.99 -6.69
N SER A 27 -0.98 -35.53 -7.72
CA SER A 27 -2.40 -35.90 -7.61
C SER A 27 -2.62 -36.99 -6.57
N GLN A 28 -1.65 -37.89 -6.37
CA GLN A 28 -1.73 -38.92 -5.35
C GLN A 28 -1.47 -38.35 -3.95
N THR A 29 -0.46 -37.48 -3.82
CA THR A 29 -0.11 -36.84 -2.55
C THR A 29 -1.22 -35.91 -2.06
N ASP A 30 -1.76 -35.08 -2.94
CA ASP A 30 -2.84 -34.13 -2.60
C ASP A 30 -4.16 -34.86 -2.33
N ARG A 31 -4.45 -35.96 -3.05
CA ARG A 31 -5.58 -36.84 -2.72
C ARG A 31 -5.42 -37.46 -1.34
N LYS A 32 -4.22 -37.95 -1.00
CA LYS A 32 -3.91 -38.50 0.33
C LYS A 32 -4.11 -37.43 1.42
N THR A 33 -3.53 -36.24 1.23
CA THR A 33 -3.73 -35.11 2.15
C THR A 33 -5.21 -34.74 2.30
N TYR A 34 -5.99 -34.79 1.21
CA TYR A 34 -7.42 -34.52 1.28
C TYR A 34 -8.17 -35.53 2.15
N LEU A 35 -7.94 -36.83 1.92
CA LEU A 35 -8.63 -37.91 2.63
C LEU A 35 -8.22 -37.99 4.10
N GLU A 36 -6.93 -37.83 4.40
CA GLU A 36 -6.39 -38.03 5.76
C GLU A 36 -6.57 -36.81 6.66
N TYR A 37 -6.52 -35.58 6.11
CA TYR A 37 -6.49 -34.36 6.91
C TYR A 37 -7.66 -33.41 6.63
N ILE A 38 -7.95 -33.13 5.35
CA ILE A 38 -8.92 -32.10 4.98
C ILE A 38 -10.36 -32.56 5.21
N GLN A 39 -10.71 -33.77 4.76
CA GLN A 39 -12.05 -34.33 4.88
C GLN A 39 -12.49 -34.48 6.36
N PRO A 40 -11.67 -35.05 7.27
CA PRO A 40 -11.99 -35.10 8.70
C PRO A 40 -12.15 -33.71 9.33
N ALA A 41 -11.29 -32.75 8.94
CA ALA A 41 -11.36 -31.37 9.43
C ALA A 41 -12.62 -30.60 8.95
N LEU A 42 -13.11 -30.89 7.75
CA LEU A 42 -14.36 -30.33 7.23
C LEU A 42 -15.58 -30.86 7.98
N ILE A 43 -15.62 -32.18 8.23
CA ILE A 43 -16.67 -32.85 9.00
C ILE A 43 -16.72 -32.29 10.42
N LYS A 44 -15.56 -32.22 11.10
CA LYS A 44 -15.44 -31.68 12.46
C LYS A 44 -15.94 -30.24 12.58
N ASN A 45 -15.65 -29.41 11.58
CA ASN A 45 -16.04 -28.00 11.57
C ASN A 45 -17.43 -27.74 10.96
N LYS A 46 -18.23 -28.79 10.66
CA LYS A 46 -19.55 -28.70 10.03
C LYS A 46 -19.57 -27.80 8.78
N LYS A 47 -18.54 -27.90 7.95
CA LYS A 47 -18.42 -27.10 6.72
C LYS A 47 -18.84 -27.89 5.49
N SER A 48 -19.40 -27.18 4.52
CA SER A 48 -19.74 -27.77 3.22
C SER A 48 -18.47 -28.20 2.48
N PHE A 49 -18.52 -29.41 1.93
CA PHE A 49 -17.50 -29.94 1.01
C PHE A 49 -17.41 -29.17 -0.30
N ASN A 50 -18.39 -28.31 -0.60
CA ASN A 50 -18.36 -27.48 -1.81
C ASN A 50 -17.66 -26.12 -1.57
N ASP A 51 -17.24 -25.82 -0.33
CA ASP A 51 -16.53 -24.59 -0.01
C ASP A 51 -15.03 -24.69 -0.35
N LYS A 52 -14.72 -24.42 -1.63
CA LYS A 52 -13.36 -24.40 -2.18
C LYS A 52 -12.40 -23.53 -1.36
N LYS A 53 -12.88 -22.41 -0.80
CA LYS A 53 -12.03 -21.49 -0.01
C LYS A 53 -11.60 -22.11 1.31
N SER A 54 -12.50 -22.85 1.96
CA SER A 54 -12.17 -23.58 3.19
C SER A 54 -11.23 -24.75 2.92
N ILE A 55 -11.43 -25.48 1.82
CA ILE A 55 -10.55 -26.60 1.41
C ILE A 55 -9.12 -26.10 1.16
N LEU A 56 -8.96 -25.08 0.32
CA LEU A 56 -7.64 -24.51 -0.01
C LEU A 56 -6.91 -23.99 1.23
N ARG A 57 -7.65 -23.45 2.20
CA ARG A 57 -7.05 -22.95 3.44
C ARG A 57 -6.57 -24.09 4.34
N LEU A 58 -7.38 -25.14 4.51
CA LEU A 58 -6.99 -26.30 5.30
C LEU A 58 -5.77 -27.01 4.67
N TRP A 59 -5.72 -27.08 3.33
CA TRP A 59 -4.56 -27.57 2.60
C TRP A 59 -3.32 -26.70 2.87
N LEU A 60 -3.46 -25.38 2.78
CA LEU A 60 -2.37 -24.44 3.04
C LEU A 60 -1.84 -24.55 4.49
N GLU A 61 -2.74 -24.60 5.47
CA GLU A 61 -2.38 -24.80 6.89
C GLU A 61 -1.62 -26.11 7.09
N HIS A 62 -2.08 -27.20 6.46
CA HIS A 62 -1.39 -28.48 6.50
C HIS A 62 0.03 -28.37 5.97
N LYS A 63 0.23 -27.81 4.77
CA LYS A 63 1.57 -27.64 4.16
C LYS A 63 2.48 -26.78 5.04
N LYS A 64 1.97 -25.67 5.58
CA LYS A 64 2.72 -24.80 6.50
C LYS A 64 3.15 -25.55 7.76
N ASN A 65 2.27 -26.38 8.32
CA ASN A 65 2.58 -27.20 9.49
C ASN A 65 3.57 -28.32 9.15
N THR A 66 3.48 -28.95 7.99
CA THR A 66 4.45 -29.97 7.55
C THR A 66 5.86 -29.41 7.44
N VAL A 67 6.03 -28.20 6.89
CA VAL A 67 7.33 -27.52 6.80
C VAL A 67 7.88 -27.21 8.19
N LYS A 68 7.03 -26.70 9.10
CA LYS A 68 7.43 -26.44 10.49
C LYS A 68 7.85 -27.70 11.25
N ILE A 69 7.11 -28.80 11.08
CA ILE A 69 7.36 -30.07 11.76
C ILE A 69 8.65 -30.74 11.25
N ARG A 70 8.97 -30.58 9.95
CA ARG A 70 10.20 -31.12 9.37
C ARG A 70 11.48 -30.44 9.86
N GLY A 71 11.37 -29.39 10.70
CA GLY A 71 12.53 -28.64 11.19
C GLY A 71 13.30 -27.92 10.07
N GLU A 72 12.69 -27.77 8.89
CA GLU A 72 13.23 -26.90 7.87
C GLU A 72 13.00 -25.47 8.36
N ASP A 73 14.06 -24.78 8.82
CA ASP A 73 14.08 -23.34 9.13
C ASP A 73 13.90 -22.49 7.85
N LYS A 74 12.94 -22.88 7.01
CA LYS A 74 12.63 -22.29 5.73
C LYS A 74 11.62 -21.17 5.99
N ILE A 75 12.12 -19.95 6.00
CA ILE A 75 11.29 -18.75 6.11
C ILE A 75 10.30 -18.75 4.93
N LEU A 76 9.00 -18.83 5.23
CA LEU A 76 7.98 -18.81 4.18
C LEU A 76 7.95 -17.44 3.50
N PRO A 77 7.76 -17.38 2.17
CA PRO A 77 7.78 -16.12 1.43
C PRO A 77 6.73 -15.13 1.92
N GLY A 78 5.56 -15.60 2.40
CA GLY A 78 4.54 -14.75 2.98
C GLY A 78 4.92 -14.14 4.32
N GLU A 79 5.75 -14.81 5.15
CA GLU A 79 6.28 -14.19 6.38
C GLU A 79 7.29 -13.10 6.03
N SER A 80 8.21 -13.40 5.10
CA SER A 80 9.21 -12.44 4.62
C SER A 80 8.55 -11.19 4.05
N PHE A 81 7.51 -11.36 3.23
CA PHE A 81 6.73 -10.24 2.68
C PHE A 81 6.11 -9.39 3.79
N GLN A 82 5.48 -10.00 4.80
CA GLN A 82 4.85 -9.25 5.89
C GLN A 82 5.87 -8.42 6.67
N THR A 83 7.02 -9.00 6.99
CA THR A 83 8.10 -8.30 7.70
C THR A 83 8.62 -7.12 6.87
N THR A 84 8.91 -7.32 5.58
CA THR A 84 9.34 -6.24 4.69
C THR A 84 8.28 -5.13 4.56
N PHE A 85 7.01 -5.51 4.40
CA PHE A 85 5.92 -4.56 4.28
C PHE A 85 5.75 -3.70 5.54
N TRP A 86 5.94 -4.28 6.73
CA TRP A 86 5.85 -3.54 7.99
C TRP A 86 6.98 -2.51 8.13
N PHE A 87 8.21 -2.86 7.77
CA PHE A 87 9.32 -1.90 7.74
C PHE A 87 9.10 -0.79 6.70
N MET A 88 8.58 -1.12 5.51
CA MET A 88 8.17 -0.13 4.52
C MET A 88 7.12 0.82 5.07
N LEU A 89 6.11 0.30 5.77
CA LEU A 89 5.05 1.09 6.37
C LEU A 89 5.63 2.08 7.40
N LEU A 90 6.50 1.61 8.30
CA LEU A 90 7.14 2.47 9.30
C LEU A 90 7.98 3.57 8.64
N PHE A 91 8.79 3.22 7.63
CA PHE A 91 9.57 4.17 6.87
C PHE A 91 8.69 5.23 6.20
N ILE A 92 7.60 4.80 5.55
CA ILE A 92 6.67 5.69 4.86
C ILE A 92 5.94 6.63 5.84
N ILE A 93 5.57 6.17 7.02
CA ILE A 93 4.99 7.01 8.08
C ILE A 93 5.98 8.10 8.47
N ALA A 94 7.22 7.72 8.79
CA ALA A 94 8.27 8.65 9.19
C ALA A 94 8.58 9.66 8.07
N ALA A 95 8.71 9.19 6.83
CA ALA A 95 8.97 10.02 5.66
C ALA A 95 7.81 10.98 5.39
N GLY A 96 6.55 10.53 5.49
CA GLY A 96 5.36 11.37 5.32
C GLY A 96 5.34 12.52 6.31
N ILE A 97 5.48 12.22 7.61
CA ILE A 97 5.51 13.25 8.66
C ILE A 97 6.68 14.21 8.44
N ALA A 98 7.90 13.70 8.22
CA ALA A 98 9.09 14.52 8.05
C ALA A 98 8.99 15.45 6.83
N THR A 99 8.52 14.94 5.69
CA THR A 99 8.38 15.73 4.45
C THR A 99 7.25 16.76 4.55
N GLY A 100 6.10 16.39 5.12
CA GLY A 100 4.98 17.33 5.34
C GLY A 100 5.36 18.46 6.30
N SER A 101 6.05 18.11 7.38
CA SER A 101 6.57 19.09 8.34
C SER A 101 7.62 19.99 7.72
N GLY A 102 8.62 19.41 7.03
CA GLY A 102 9.67 20.15 6.36
C GLY A 102 9.14 21.12 5.30
N ALA A 103 8.20 20.68 4.47
CA ALA A 103 7.56 21.52 3.46
C ALA A 103 6.83 22.71 4.09
N THR A 104 6.09 22.49 5.18
CA THR A 104 5.35 23.54 5.89
C THR A 104 6.28 24.51 6.58
N LEU A 105 7.30 24.01 7.30
CA LEU A 105 8.27 24.84 8.00
C LEU A 105 9.07 25.70 7.02
N SER A 106 9.47 25.13 5.88
CA SER A 106 10.15 25.82 4.79
C SER A 106 9.25 26.89 4.16
N PHE A 107 7.99 26.57 3.85
CA PHE A 107 7.08 27.54 3.24
C PHE A 107 6.78 28.71 4.17
N LEU A 108 6.53 28.44 5.45
CA LEU A 108 6.19 29.46 6.42
C LEU A 108 7.43 30.25 6.91
N PHE A 109 8.63 30.05 6.33
CA PHE A 109 9.85 30.67 6.82
C PHE A 109 9.77 32.21 6.67
N TYR A 110 9.48 32.89 7.77
CA TYR A 110 9.20 34.31 7.81
C TYR A 110 10.45 35.11 8.20
N LYS A 111 10.87 36.05 7.35
CA LYS A 111 12.01 36.95 7.61
C LYS A 111 11.61 38.32 8.17
N GLY A 112 10.33 38.58 8.46
CA GLY A 112 9.88 39.86 9.02
C GLY A 112 9.42 40.93 8.01
N PHE A 113 9.75 40.79 6.73
CA PHE A 113 9.58 41.86 5.74
C PHE A 113 8.35 41.76 4.84
N SER A 114 7.74 40.57 4.71
CA SER A 114 6.57 40.37 3.85
C SER A 114 5.64 39.32 4.44
N PRO A 115 4.33 39.59 4.54
CA PRO A 115 3.37 38.65 5.11
C PRO A 115 3.30 37.38 4.28
N ILE A 116 3.09 36.24 4.96
CA ILE A 116 2.98 34.94 4.31
C ILE A 116 1.66 34.86 3.55
N ASN A 117 1.73 34.49 2.28
CA ASN A 117 0.56 34.37 1.42
C ASN A 117 -0.29 33.15 1.79
N VAL A 118 -1.47 33.39 2.36
CA VAL A 118 -2.44 32.33 2.76
C VAL A 118 -3.00 31.62 1.53
N SER A 119 -3.30 32.34 0.46
CA SER A 119 -3.85 31.77 -0.77
C SER A 119 -2.88 30.79 -1.41
N ALA A 120 -1.58 31.11 -1.42
CA ALA A 120 -0.54 30.20 -1.90
C ALA A 120 -0.41 28.97 -0.99
N PHE A 121 -0.49 29.15 0.33
CA PHE A 121 -0.48 28.04 1.28
C PHE A 121 -1.67 27.10 1.05
N LEU A 122 -2.89 27.63 0.99
CA LEU A 122 -4.10 26.84 0.73
C LEU A 122 -4.09 26.18 -0.66
N GLY A 123 -3.58 26.87 -1.67
CA GLY A 123 -3.45 26.33 -3.02
C GLY A 123 -2.55 25.09 -3.08
N ILE A 124 -1.39 25.15 -2.43
CA ILE A 124 -0.39 24.07 -2.47
C ILE A 124 -0.73 22.96 -1.48
N PHE A 125 -1.12 23.32 -0.26
CA PHE A 125 -1.29 22.38 0.85
C PHE A 125 -2.74 22.03 1.20
N VAL A 126 -3.72 22.52 0.45
CA VAL A 126 -5.12 22.04 0.58
C VAL A 126 -5.70 21.69 -0.78
N LEU A 127 -5.70 22.65 -1.72
CA LEU A 127 -6.36 22.48 -3.01
C LEU A 127 -5.71 21.36 -3.84
N LEU A 128 -4.37 21.28 -3.85
CA LEU A 128 -3.66 20.19 -4.52
C LEU A 128 -4.06 18.82 -3.96
N GLN A 129 -4.15 18.63 -2.64
CA GLN A 129 -4.60 17.36 -2.06
C GLN A 129 -6.05 17.05 -2.43
N VAL A 130 -6.93 18.05 -2.41
CA VAL A 130 -8.34 17.87 -2.80
C VAL A 130 -8.42 17.38 -4.25
N ILE A 131 -7.67 17.99 -5.17
CA ILE A 131 -7.60 17.55 -6.57
C ILE A 131 -7.10 16.12 -6.69
N LEU A 132 -6.04 15.74 -5.96
CA LEU A 132 -5.50 14.38 -5.99
C LEU A 132 -6.48 13.33 -5.44
N VAL A 133 -7.22 13.67 -4.38
CA VAL A 133 -8.27 12.79 -3.83
C VAL A 133 -9.41 12.64 -4.83
N LEU A 134 -9.88 13.75 -5.40
CA LEU A 134 -10.93 13.72 -6.45
C LEU A 134 -10.49 12.91 -7.66
N LEU A 135 -9.25 13.05 -8.10
CA LEU A 135 -8.68 12.26 -9.18
C LEU A 135 -8.70 10.76 -8.84
N THR A 136 -8.27 10.39 -7.63
CA THR A 136 -8.25 8.99 -7.17
C THR A 136 -9.66 8.39 -7.14
N VAL A 137 -10.64 9.14 -6.61
CA VAL A 137 -12.05 8.73 -6.57
C VAL A 137 -12.63 8.60 -7.97
N THR A 138 -12.40 9.59 -8.83
CA THR A 138 -12.88 9.60 -10.22
C THR A 138 -12.33 8.40 -10.99
N VAL A 139 -11.02 8.14 -10.90
CA VAL A 139 -10.41 6.97 -11.54
C VAL A 139 -10.99 5.66 -11.00
N SER A 140 -11.25 5.57 -9.70
CA SER A 140 -11.86 4.39 -9.08
C SER A 140 -13.29 4.13 -9.59
N ILE A 141 -14.12 5.19 -9.69
CA ILE A 141 -15.49 5.11 -10.23
C ILE A 141 -15.45 4.75 -11.72
N MET A 142 -14.63 5.44 -12.51
CA MET A 142 -14.52 5.17 -13.94
C MET A 142 -14.12 3.72 -14.24
N ARG A 143 -13.23 3.13 -13.44
CA ARG A 143 -12.86 1.70 -13.58
C ARG A 143 -14.02 0.74 -13.33
N LYS A 144 -14.94 1.09 -12.43
CA LYS A 144 -16.11 0.28 -12.14
C LYS A 144 -17.12 0.30 -13.29
N HIS A 145 -17.26 1.43 -13.97
CA HIS A 145 -18.28 1.64 -15.00
C HIS A 145 -17.78 1.39 -16.43
N VAL A 146 -16.50 1.60 -16.72
CA VAL A 146 -15.94 1.49 -18.07
C VAL A 146 -15.13 0.20 -18.19
N ARG A 147 -15.71 -0.85 -18.80
CA ARG A 147 -15.05 -2.14 -19.08
C ARG A 147 -13.74 -2.00 -19.87
N LEU A 148 -13.61 -0.96 -20.72
CA LEU A 148 -12.38 -0.68 -21.47
C LEU A 148 -11.21 -0.28 -20.55
N LEU A 149 -11.49 0.50 -19.50
CA LEU A 149 -10.49 0.94 -18.51
C LEU A 149 -10.16 -0.15 -17.49
N HIS A 150 -11.08 -1.10 -17.26
CA HIS A 150 -10.83 -2.27 -16.41
C HIS A 150 -9.64 -3.10 -16.91
N ASN A 151 -9.46 -3.19 -18.23
CA ASN A 151 -8.37 -3.95 -18.85
C ASN A 151 -7.09 -3.14 -19.09
N LEU A 152 -7.08 -1.83 -18.78
CA LEU A 152 -5.84 -1.05 -18.79
C LEU A 152 -4.97 -1.45 -17.59
N SER A 153 -4.22 -2.54 -17.80
CA SER A 153 -3.23 -3.14 -16.90
C SER A 153 -2.08 -2.17 -16.54
N ILE A 154 -2.01 -1.00 -17.18
CA ILE A 154 -0.91 -0.04 -17.09
C ILE A 154 -0.63 0.39 -15.64
N THR A 155 -1.66 0.74 -14.86
CA THR A 155 -1.41 1.18 -13.48
C THR A 155 -0.93 0.04 -12.58
N HIS A 156 -1.42 -1.17 -12.81
CA HIS A 156 -0.99 -2.35 -12.04
C HIS A 156 0.46 -2.71 -12.37
N LYS A 157 0.88 -2.51 -13.63
CA LYS A 157 2.27 -2.67 -14.06
C LYS A 157 3.19 -1.62 -13.45
N ILE A 158 2.82 -0.33 -13.52
CA ILE A 158 3.64 0.77 -12.98
C ILE A 158 3.75 0.68 -11.46
N LEU A 159 2.63 0.50 -10.73
CA LEU A 159 2.69 0.35 -9.27
C LEU A 159 3.44 -0.93 -8.87
N GLY A 160 3.25 -2.03 -9.61
CA GLY A 160 3.97 -3.28 -9.38
C GLY A 160 5.49 -3.12 -9.57
N SER A 161 5.94 -2.38 -10.59
CA SER A 161 7.36 -2.09 -10.80
C SER A 161 7.94 -1.17 -9.73
N LEU A 162 7.16 -0.20 -9.24
CA LEU A 162 7.57 0.65 -8.11
C LEU A 162 7.73 -0.16 -6.83
N PHE A 163 6.83 -1.10 -6.55
CA PHE A 163 6.99 -2.04 -5.43
C PHE A 163 8.29 -2.83 -5.56
N ALA A 164 8.52 -3.40 -6.75
CA ALA A 164 9.72 -4.18 -7.02
C ALA A 164 11.00 -3.35 -6.79
N GLY A 165 11.03 -2.11 -7.28
CA GLY A 165 12.12 -1.16 -7.07
C GLY A 165 12.34 -0.82 -5.59
N LEU A 166 11.30 -0.37 -4.89
CA LEU A 166 11.38 -0.02 -3.47
C LEU A 166 11.79 -1.22 -2.59
N SER A 167 11.26 -2.40 -2.92
CA SER A 167 11.61 -3.65 -2.23
C SER A 167 13.05 -4.08 -2.47
N PHE A 168 13.68 -3.66 -3.56
CA PHE A 168 15.09 -3.93 -3.81
C PHE A 168 15.97 -2.97 -3.01
N THR A 169 15.69 -1.66 -3.06
CA THR A 169 16.51 -0.62 -2.39
C THR A 169 16.49 -0.75 -0.86
N LEU A 170 15.31 -0.85 -0.24
CA LEU A 170 15.19 -1.00 1.22
C LEU A 170 15.86 -2.28 1.72
N ARG A 171 15.89 -3.30 0.86
CA ARG A 171 16.41 -4.62 1.19
C ARG A 171 17.90 -4.69 1.00
N GLU A 172 18.49 -3.96 0.06
CA GLU A 172 19.94 -3.82 -0.04
C GLU A 172 20.51 -3.10 1.19
N THR A 173 19.83 -2.03 1.64
CA THR A 173 20.16 -1.29 2.88
C THR A 173 19.90 -2.10 4.16
N ALA A 174 18.84 -2.92 4.21
CA ALA A 174 18.56 -3.79 5.36
C ALA A 174 19.50 -5.02 5.39
N VAL A 175 19.89 -5.56 4.22
CA VAL A 175 20.79 -6.70 4.11
C VAL A 175 22.24 -6.32 4.42
N SER A 176 22.66 -5.08 4.20
CA SER A 176 23.97 -4.60 4.65
C SER A 176 24.10 -4.51 6.18
N LEU A 177 22.99 -4.53 6.91
CA LEU A 177 22.96 -4.51 8.39
C LEU A 177 22.86 -5.92 9.00
N LEU A 178 22.70 -6.97 8.19
CA LEU A 178 22.55 -8.35 8.67
C LEU A 178 23.86 -9.15 8.58
N PRO A 179 24.12 -10.09 9.52
CA PRO A 179 25.28 -10.98 9.51
C PRO A 179 25.41 -11.83 8.22
N ALA A 180 26.65 -12.05 7.76
CA ALA A 180 26.97 -12.64 6.46
C ALA A 180 26.36 -14.04 6.18
N LYS A 181 26.02 -14.80 7.23
CA LYS A 181 25.43 -16.14 7.13
C LYS A 181 23.99 -16.14 6.58
N ASP A 182 23.23 -15.09 6.86
CA ASP A 182 21.85 -14.94 6.41
C ASP A 182 21.75 -14.26 5.04
N ARG A 183 22.76 -13.45 4.69
CA ARG A 183 22.88 -12.74 3.41
C ARG A 183 22.88 -13.68 2.21
N ASN A 184 23.64 -14.77 2.26
CA ASN A 184 23.78 -15.71 1.14
C ASN A 184 22.52 -16.59 0.95
N ARG A 185 21.83 -16.98 2.04
CA ARG A 185 20.58 -17.75 1.98
C ARG A 185 19.42 -16.93 1.45
N LEU A 186 19.39 -15.66 1.85
CA LEU A 186 18.42 -14.70 1.38
C LEU A 186 18.65 -14.38 -0.11
N MET A 187 19.91 -14.22 -0.55
CA MET A 187 20.27 -14.00 -1.96
C MET A 187 19.89 -15.17 -2.90
N ALA A 188 20.12 -16.42 -2.46
CA ALA A 188 19.81 -17.63 -3.24
C ALA A 188 18.30 -17.88 -3.48
N THR A 189 17.43 -17.31 -2.63
CA THR A 189 15.97 -17.45 -2.74
C THR A 189 15.37 -16.41 -3.70
N ILE A 190 15.98 -15.22 -3.81
CA ILE A 190 15.47 -14.12 -4.67
C ILE A 190 15.87 -14.30 -6.12
N GLY A 191 17.04 -14.88 -6.39
CA GLY A 191 17.53 -15.10 -7.76
C GLY A 191 16.52 -15.91 -8.59
N ARG A 192 15.75 -16.78 -7.95
CA ARG A 192 14.66 -17.56 -8.55
C ARG A 192 13.32 -16.81 -8.67
N GLY A 193 13.15 -15.67 -8.03
CA GLY A 193 11.92 -14.86 -8.03
C GLY A 193 11.84 -13.80 -9.14
N LYS A 194 12.98 -13.28 -9.63
CA LYS A 194 13.03 -12.23 -10.67
C LYS A 194 12.36 -12.63 -12.00
N GLY A 195 12.40 -13.91 -12.38
CA GLY A 195 11.82 -14.38 -13.64
C GLY A 195 10.30 -14.60 -13.64
N LYS A 196 9.65 -14.58 -12.46
CA LYS A 196 8.26 -15.07 -12.31
C LYS A 196 7.24 -14.00 -11.89
N GLN A 197 7.68 -12.74 -11.71
CA GLN A 197 6.88 -11.63 -11.15
C GLN A 197 5.86 -11.01 -12.13
N SER A 198 6.00 -11.26 -13.44
CA SER A 198 5.19 -10.65 -14.51
C SER A 198 3.69 -11.03 -14.48
N ARG A 199 3.32 -12.19 -13.92
CA ARG A 199 1.91 -12.65 -13.86
C ARG A 199 1.09 -12.14 -12.67
N TYR A 200 1.72 -11.57 -11.63
CA TYR A 200 1.05 -11.26 -10.35
C TYR A 200 0.86 -9.76 -10.06
N GLY A 201 0.98 -8.89 -11.07
CA GLY A 201 0.90 -7.43 -10.91
C GLY A 201 -0.35 -6.92 -10.16
N PHE A 202 -1.45 -7.69 -10.14
CA PHE A 202 -2.66 -7.36 -9.37
C PHE A 202 -2.50 -7.57 -7.85
N ILE A 203 -1.78 -8.60 -7.39
CA ILE A 203 -1.63 -8.90 -5.96
C ILE A 203 -0.76 -7.83 -5.26
N PHE A 204 0.21 -7.27 -5.98
CA PHE A 204 1.12 -6.25 -5.45
C PHE A 204 0.58 -4.81 -5.57
N PHE A 205 -0.51 -4.58 -6.29
CA PHE A 205 -1.13 -3.25 -6.40
C PHE A 205 -1.59 -2.71 -5.05
N TRP A 206 -2.36 -3.51 -4.29
CA TRP A 206 -2.96 -3.09 -3.03
C TRP A 206 -1.94 -2.69 -1.96
N PRO A 207 -0.86 -3.47 -1.70
CA PRO A 207 0.21 -3.04 -0.80
C PRO A 207 0.79 -1.67 -1.16
N VAL A 208 1.12 -1.42 -2.42
CA VAL A 208 1.70 -0.13 -2.85
C VAL A 208 0.72 1.00 -2.68
N PHE A 209 -0.52 0.78 -3.09
CA PHE A 209 -1.58 1.77 -2.94
C PHE A 209 -1.78 2.13 -1.47
N ILE A 210 -1.80 1.15 -0.56
CA ILE A 210 -1.87 1.39 0.89
C ILE A 210 -0.68 2.24 1.36
N LEU A 211 0.55 1.93 0.95
CA LEU A 211 1.73 2.74 1.30
C LEU A 211 1.60 4.18 0.80
N MET A 212 1.14 4.40 -0.44
CA MET A 212 0.91 5.74 -0.98
C MET A 212 -0.16 6.52 -0.18
N GLN A 213 -1.25 5.86 0.22
CA GLN A 213 -2.30 6.49 1.02
C GLN A 213 -1.83 6.81 2.43
N VAL A 214 -1.09 5.91 3.08
CA VAL A 214 -0.50 6.15 4.40
C VAL A 214 0.48 7.31 4.33
N PHE A 215 1.33 7.36 3.30
CA PHE A 215 2.21 8.51 3.05
C PHE A 215 1.40 9.81 3.00
N ALA A 216 0.35 9.86 2.17
CA ALA A 216 -0.47 11.05 2.01
C ALA A 216 -1.13 11.50 3.33
N VAL A 217 -1.64 10.57 4.14
CA VAL A 217 -2.22 10.89 5.46
C VAL A 217 -1.15 11.43 6.40
N CYS A 218 0.00 10.74 6.52
CA CYS A 218 1.10 11.17 7.37
C CYS A 218 1.72 12.52 6.93
N PHE A 219 1.76 12.78 5.63
CA PHE A 219 2.18 14.07 5.06
C PHE A 219 1.24 15.20 5.49
N ASN A 220 -0.08 15.01 5.37
CA ASN A 220 -1.05 16.00 5.86
C ASN A 220 -0.98 16.18 7.37
N MET A 221 -0.72 15.11 8.12
CA MET A 221 -0.51 15.20 9.57
C MET A 221 0.74 16.03 9.91
N GLY A 222 1.85 15.85 9.17
CA GLY A 222 3.06 16.66 9.32
C GLY A 222 2.82 18.14 9.01
N ILE A 223 2.04 18.44 7.96
CA ILE A 223 1.61 19.81 7.64
C ILE A 223 0.84 20.42 8.80
N LEU A 224 -0.21 19.73 9.25
CA LEU A 224 -1.08 20.23 10.31
C LEU A 224 -0.30 20.47 11.61
N LEU A 225 0.52 19.50 12.02
CA LEU A 225 1.32 19.60 13.23
C LEU A 225 2.30 20.79 13.17
N SER A 226 2.97 20.97 12.04
CA SER A 226 3.93 22.05 11.85
C SER A 226 3.26 23.42 11.76
N LEU A 227 2.10 23.50 11.12
CA LEU A 227 1.32 24.72 11.07
C LEU A 227 0.89 25.15 12.48
N ILE A 228 0.32 24.24 13.26
CA ILE A 228 -0.09 24.49 14.66
C ILE A 228 1.10 24.93 15.49
N LEU A 229 2.20 24.19 15.44
CA LEU A 229 3.43 24.53 16.16
C LEU A 229 3.88 25.95 15.82
N LYS A 230 3.89 26.30 14.53
CA LYS A 230 4.40 27.58 14.08
C LYS A 230 3.47 28.75 14.42
N VAL A 231 2.16 28.54 14.39
CA VAL A 231 1.18 29.55 14.81
C VAL A 231 1.26 29.80 16.32
N ILE A 232 1.57 28.77 17.12
CA ILE A 232 1.74 28.91 18.58
C ILE A 232 3.07 29.58 18.94
N VAL A 233 4.16 29.22 18.25
CA VAL A 233 5.53 29.64 18.61
C VAL A 233 5.96 30.92 17.92
N SER A 234 5.39 31.25 16.75
CA SER A 234 5.83 32.39 15.93
C SER A 234 4.66 33.30 15.60
N ASP A 235 4.87 34.60 15.77
CA ASP A 235 3.96 35.64 15.30
C ASP A 235 4.03 35.74 13.77
N LEU A 236 3.25 34.89 13.10
CA LEU A 236 3.16 34.86 11.64
C LEU A 236 2.17 35.92 11.16
N ALA A 237 2.65 36.90 10.40
CA ALA A 237 1.79 37.83 9.68
C ALA A 237 1.28 37.17 8.39
N PHE A 238 -0.01 36.88 8.32
CA PHE A 238 -0.66 36.29 7.16
C PHE A 238 -1.27 37.36 6.24
N GLY A 239 -1.01 37.23 4.94
CA GLY A 239 -1.54 38.12 3.90
C GLY A 239 -2.48 37.37 2.97
N TRP A 240 -3.59 38.02 2.60
CA TRP A 240 -4.56 37.53 1.62
C TRP A 240 -4.28 37.98 0.19
N GLN A 241 -3.26 38.82 -0.03
CA GLN A 241 -2.86 39.24 -1.37
C GLN A 241 -2.32 38.06 -2.17
N SER A 242 -3.06 37.61 -3.18
CA SER A 242 -2.57 36.63 -4.15
C SER A 242 -1.48 37.26 -5.04
N THR A 243 -0.34 36.59 -5.20
CA THR A 243 0.68 36.95 -6.22
C THR A 243 0.18 36.73 -7.65
N LEU A 244 -0.84 35.89 -7.82
CA LEU A 244 -1.63 35.80 -9.05
C LEU A 244 -2.71 36.89 -9.02
N GLN A 245 -2.63 37.86 -9.94
CA GLN A 245 -3.71 38.82 -10.21
C GLN A 245 -4.88 38.08 -10.87
N PHE A 246 -5.64 37.30 -10.10
CA PHE A 246 -6.93 36.80 -10.57
C PHE A 246 -7.87 37.99 -10.71
N SER A 247 -8.59 38.07 -11.83
CA SER A 247 -9.65 39.07 -12.00
C SER A 247 -10.70 38.88 -10.91
N ALA A 248 -11.30 39.97 -10.42
CA ALA A 248 -12.39 39.92 -9.43
C ALA A 248 -13.53 38.99 -9.88
N GLN A 249 -13.75 38.91 -11.20
CA GLN A 249 -14.70 38.01 -11.85
C GLN A 249 -14.41 36.52 -11.57
N ALA A 250 -13.15 36.10 -11.70
CA ALA A 250 -12.75 34.70 -11.52
C ALA A 250 -12.89 34.25 -10.07
N PHE A 251 -12.53 35.12 -9.12
CA PHE A 251 -12.71 34.86 -7.69
C PHE A 251 -14.20 34.73 -7.33
N HIS A 252 -15.03 35.68 -7.81
CA HIS A 252 -16.48 35.63 -7.61
C HIS A 252 -17.08 34.33 -8.17
N GLN A 253 -16.71 33.92 -9.39
CA GLN A 253 -17.19 32.68 -9.99
C GLN A 253 -16.76 31.44 -9.20
N ALA A 254 -15.52 31.40 -8.69
CA ALA A 254 -15.05 30.30 -7.87
C ALA A 254 -15.83 30.22 -6.55
N VAL A 255 -16.06 31.35 -5.87
CA VAL A 255 -16.86 31.40 -4.64
C VAL A 255 -18.28 30.92 -4.87
N VAL A 256 -18.93 31.39 -5.94
CA VAL A 256 -20.27 30.91 -6.34
C VAL A 256 -20.25 29.41 -6.57
N LEU A 257 -19.29 28.91 -7.37
CA LEU A 257 -19.16 27.48 -7.67
C LEU A 257 -18.95 26.63 -6.41
N PHE A 258 -18.08 27.07 -5.51
CA PHE A 258 -17.85 26.38 -4.24
C PHE A 258 -19.06 26.44 -3.33
N SER A 259 -19.82 27.54 -3.33
CA SER A 259 -21.01 27.69 -2.50
C SER A 259 -22.24 26.91 -3.00
N LEU A 260 -22.30 26.56 -4.29
CA LEU A 260 -23.45 25.86 -4.91
C LEU A 260 -23.97 24.64 -4.13
N PRO A 261 -23.14 23.71 -3.62
CA PRO A 261 -23.63 22.49 -2.99
C PRO A 261 -24.40 22.72 -1.68
N TRP A 262 -24.26 23.90 -1.06
CA TRP A 262 -24.97 24.30 0.15
C TRP A 262 -25.69 25.65 0.01
N SER A 263 -25.73 26.22 -1.20
CA SER A 263 -26.46 27.46 -1.51
C SER A 263 -27.97 27.37 -1.25
N TRP A 264 -28.51 26.16 -1.17
CA TRP A 264 -29.91 25.90 -0.84
C TRP A 264 -30.21 25.95 0.67
N PHE A 265 -29.18 26.04 1.52
CA PHE A 265 -29.30 26.04 2.98
C PHE A 265 -29.23 27.44 3.59
N VAL A 266 -28.90 28.46 2.79
CA VAL A 266 -28.74 29.87 3.17
C VAL A 266 -29.72 30.71 2.36
#